data_AF-A0A8B8B6H2-F1
#
_entry.id   AF-A0A8B8B6H2-F1
#
_cell.length_a   1.000
_cell.length_b   1.000
_cell.length_c   1.000
_cell.angle_alpha   90.00
_cell.angle_beta   90.00
_cell.angle_gamma   90.00
#
_symmetry.space_group_name_H-M   'P 1'
#
loop_
_entity.id
_entity.type
_entity.pdbx_description
1 polymer ?
#
loop_
_entity_poly.entity_id
_entity_poly.type
_entity_poly.pdbx_seq_one_letter_code
_entity_poly.pdbx_strand_id
1 'polypeptide(L)'
;MSPAEQTSGLEAFHKVLCHFAQKFVHFFHAQMEARLHLAVLHFNENSTRQQAKNQDGEMIYSVSYPKGRNGEGVAKEVKIQQTFNYVDELFEDLIFRREAHNTFVEARAARTMGEKQRPIPLAQMEPRARKEDIVAAHRSRFNE
;
A
#
# COMPACT_ATOMS: atom_id res chain seq x y z
N MET A 1 -17.92 -4.72 24.15
CA MET A 1 -16.84 -3.93 23.51
C MET A 1 -17.50 -2.81 22.74
N SER A 2 -16.99 -1.57 22.84
CA SER A 2 -17.55 -0.42 22.14
C SER A 2 -17.34 -0.55 20.63
N PRO A 3 -18.38 -0.54 19.78
CA PRO A 3 -18.24 -0.56 18.33
C PRO A 3 -17.52 0.67 17.76
N ALA A 4 -17.55 1.80 18.47
CA ALA A 4 -17.02 3.08 18.01
C ALA A 4 -15.49 3.18 18.08
N GLU A 5 -14.84 2.34 18.89
CA GLU A 5 -13.39 2.39 19.15
C GLU A 5 -12.63 1.28 18.41
N GLN A 6 -13.32 0.50 17.57
CA GLN A 6 -12.73 -0.66 16.92
C GLN A 6 -11.87 -0.25 15.70
N THR A 7 -10.55 -0.25 15.89
CA THR A 7 -9.55 0.10 14.86
C THR A 7 -9.14 -1.06 13.94
N SER A 8 -9.73 -2.25 14.11
CA SER A 8 -9.25 -3.47 13.42
C SER A 8 -9.27 -3.37 11.90
N GLY A 9 -10.26 -2.69 11.32
CA GLY A 9 -10.33 -2.46 9.87
C GLY A 9 -9.22 -1.54 9.36
N LEU A 10 -8.96 -0.44 10.08
CA LEU A 10 -7.90 0.51 9.76
C LEU A 10 -6.53 -0.15 9.86
N GLU A 11 -6.30 -0.94 10.92
CA GLU A 11 -5.06 -1.70 11.10
C GLU A 11 -4.86 -2.76 10.01
N ALA A 12 -5.93 -3.45 9.60
CA ALA A 12 -5.88 -4.40 8.50
C ALA A 12 -5.51 -3.72 7.18
N PHE A 13 -6.14 -2.58 6.85
CA PHE A 13 -5.78 -1.81 5.66
C PHE A 13 -4.33 -1.31 5.72
N HIS A 14 -3.88 -0.81 6.88
CA HIS A 14 -2.51 -0.36 7.06
C HIS A 14 -1.47 -1.48 6.80
N LYS A 15 -1.78 -2.72 7.21
CA LYS A 15 -0.93 -3.88 6.90
C LYS A 15 -0.87 -4.16 5.39
N VAL A 16 -2.01 -4.05 4.69
CA VAL A 16 -2.04 -4.19 3.21
C VAL A 16 -1.22 -3.09 2.56
N LEU A 17 -1.39 -1.83 2.96
CA LEU A 17 -0.57 -0.71 2.47
C LEU A 17 0.92 -0.98 2.66
N CYS A 18 1.34 -1.41 3.86
CA CYS A 18 2.74 -1.73 4.13
C CYS A 18 3.26 -2.91 3.29
N HIS A 19 2.40 -3.85 2.89
CA HIS A 19 2.80 -4.97 2.03
C HIS A 19 3.12 -4.51 0.61
N PHE A 20 2.25 -3.67 0.02
CA PHE A 20 2.41 -3.18 -1.35
C PHE A 20 3.37 -1.99 -1.48
N ALA A 21 3.39 -1.11 -0.48
CA ALA A 21 4.14 0.15 -0.45
C ALA A 21 4.97 0.24 0.83
N GLN A 22 6.00 -0.61 0.92
CA GLN A 22 6.91 -0.66 2.06
C GLN A 22 7.63 0.69 2.26
N LYS A 23 7.54 1.25 3.47
CA LYS A 23 8.15 2.54 3.84
C LYS A 23 9.67 2.58 3.70
N PHE A 24 10.33 1.44 3.87
CA PHE A 24 11.79 1.34 3.86
C PHE A 24 12.38 1.15 2.46
N VAL A 25 11.53 1.03 1.43
CA VAL A 25 11.98 0.91 0.03
C VAL A 25 11.71 2.22 -0.69
N HIS A 26 12.74 2.79 -1.32
CA HIS A 26 12.59 4.02 -2.07
C HIS A 26 11.97 3.75 -3.45
N PHE A 27 10.86 4.44 -3.73
CA PHE A 27 10.25 4.49 -5.06
C PHE A 27 10.05 5.94 -5.48
N PHE A 28 10.13 6.20 -6.79
CA PHE A 28 9.70 7.48 -7.33
C PHE A 28 8.18 7.66 -7.14
N HIS A 29 7.71 8.90 -7.15
CA HIS A 29 6.31 9.26 -6.86
C HIS A 29 5.29 8.41 -7.63
N ALA A 30 5.43 8.30 -8.95
CA ALA A 30 4.45 7.56 -9.78
C ALA A 30 4.37 6.07 -9.40
N GLN A 31 5.50 5.45 -9.07
CA GLN A 31 5.55 4.06 -8.65
C GLN A 31 5.01 3.87 -7.23
N MET A 32 5.19 4.85 -6.35
CA MET A 32 4.60 4.84 -5.01
C MET A 32 3.07 4.96 -5.09
N GLU A 33 2.59 5.92 -5.89
CA GLU A 33 1.16 6.13 -6.16
C GLU A 33 0.51 4.88 -6.75
N ALA A 34 1.11 4.26 -7.77
CA ALA A 34 0.60 3.02 -8.34
C ALA A 34 0.50 1.89 -7.30
N ARG A 35 1.50 1.74 -6.42
CA ARG A 35 1.47 0.74 -5.35
C ARG A 35 0.39 1.00 -4.31
N LEU A 36 0.13 2.27 -3.98
CA LEU A 36 -0.98 2.65 -3.09
C LEU A 36 -2.32 2.31 -3.73
N HIS A 37 -2.51 2.57 -5.02
CA HIS A 37 -3.72 2.17 -5.74
C HIS A 37 -3.91 0.65 -5.76
N LEU A 38 -2.85 -0.13 -6.02
CA LEU A 38 -2.90 -1.60 -5.95
C LEU A 38 -3.31 -2.10 -4.55
N ALA A 39 -2.79 -1.48 -3.50
CA ALA A 39 -3.17 -1.81 -2.12
C ALA A 39 -4.65 -1.56 -1.85
N VAL A 40 -5.19 -0.45 -2.37
CA VAL A 40 -6.62 -0.10 -2.27
C VAL A 40 -7.48 -1.09 -3.04
N LEU A 41 -7.15 -1.40 -4.30
CA LEU A 41 -7.87 -2.38 -5.10
C LEU A 41 -7.89 -3.76 -4.41
N HIS A 42 -6.72 -4.21 -3.96
CA HIS A 42 -6.61 -5.48 -3.24
C HIS A 42 -7.44 -5.49 -1.96
N PHE A 43 -7.43 -4.42 -1.16
CA PHE A 43 -8.21 -4.33 0.07
C PHE A 43 -9.72 -4.31 -0.22
N ASN A 44 -10.16 -3.53 -1.21
CA ASN A 44 -11.57 -3.45 -1.58
C ASN A 44 -12.11 -4.82 -1.98
N GLU A 45 -11.36 -5.57 -2.81
CA GLU A 45 -11.75 -6.92 -3.23
C GLU A 45 -11.74 -7.93 -2.07
N ASN A 46 -10.78 -7.81 -1.14
CA ASN A 46 -10.53 -8.88 -0.15
C ASN A 46 -11.00 -8.59 1.29
N SER A 47 -11.50 -7.40 1.59
CA SER A 47 -11.89 -6.98 2.95
C SER A 47 -13.15 -7.70 3.47
N THR A 48 -14.13 -7.91 2.58
CA THR A 48 -15.45 -8.49 2.88
C THR A 48 -15.53 -10.01 2.62
N ARG A 49 -14.38 -10.67 2.45
CA ARG A 49 -14.31 -12.13 2.26
C ARG A 49 -15.06 -12.87 3.37
N GLN A 50 -15.89 -13.81 2.95
CA GLN A 50 -16.69 -14.68 3.81
C GLN A 50 -15.81 -15.72 4.52
N GLN A 51 -16.34 -16.27 5.60
CA GLN A 51 -15.73 -17.43 6.27
C GLN A 51 -15.78 -18.65 5.35
N ALA A 52 -14.69 -19.41 5.33
CA ALA A 52 -14.58 -20.65 4.58
C ALA A 52 -15.45 -21.74 5.22
N LYS A 53 -16.02 -22.59 4.38
CA LYS A 53 -16.79 -23.77 4.78
C LYS A 53 -16.10 -25.04 4.33
N ASN A 54 -16.25 -26.12 5.09
CA ASN A 54 -15.80 -27.45 4.68
C ASN A 54 -16.78 -28.06 3.65
N GLN A 55 -16.49 -29.29 3.19
CA GLN A 55 -17.33 -29.99 2.21
C GLN A 55 -18.75 -30.25 2.75
N ASP A 56 -18.90 -30.36 4.06
CA ASP A 56 -20.16 -30.58 4.76
C ASP A 56 -20.94 -29.26 5.02
N GLY A 57 -20.39 -28.11 4.63
CA GLY A 57 -21.00 -26.79 4.80
C GLY A 57 -20.76 -26.12 6.16
N GLU A 58 -19.97 -26.74 7.03
CA GLU A 58 -19.62 -26.22 8.36
C GLU A 58 -18.51 -25.17 8.28
N MET A 59 -18.59 -24.17 9.15
CA MET A 59 -17.65 -23.05 9.20
C MET A 59 -16.26 -23.49 9.71
N ILE A 60 -15.21 -23.09 9.00
CA ILE A 60 -13.83 -23.43 9.36
C ILE A 60 -13.26 -22.40 10.34
N TYR A 61 -12.68 -22.89 11.44
CA TYR A 61 -12.00 -22.09 12.45
C TYR A 61 -10.54 -22.53 12.62
N SER A 62 -9.69 -21.57 12.95
CA SER A 62 -8.33 -21.81 13.46
C SER A 62 -8.30 -21.47 14.94
N VAL A 63 -7.51 -22.21 15.73
CA VAL A 63 -7.36 -21.95 17.17
C VAL A 63 -6.08 -21.15 17.39
N SER A 64 -6.17 -20.08 18.18
CA SER A 64 -5.02 -19.30 18.62
C SER A 64 -4.96 -19.20 20.13
N TYR A 65 -3.78 -19.09 20.70
CA TYR A 65 -3.57 -19.00 22.15
C TYR A 65 -2.90 -17.66 22.50
N PRO A 66 -3.69 -16.59 22.70
CA PRO A 66 -3.13 -15.28 23.05
C PRO A 66 -2.47 -15.31 24.43
N LYS A 67 -1.30 -14.68 24.56
CA LYS A 67 -0.54 -14.64 25.82
C LYS A 67 -1.36 -14.14 27.01
N GLY A 68 -2.24 -13.15 26.79
CA GLY A 68 -3.07 -12.55 27.84
C GLY A 68 -4.25 -13.39 28.31
N ARG A 69 -4.45 -14.60 27.77
CA ARG A 69 -5.54 -15.51 28.15
C ARG A 69 -5.07 -16.75 28.90
N ASN A 70 -3.85 -16.76 29.43
CA ASN A 70 -3.34 -17.81 30.33
C ASN A 70 -3.52 -19.24 29.79
N GLY A 71 -3.37 -19.44 28.48
CA GLY A 71 -3.51 -20.75 27.84
C GLY A 71 -4.91 -21.07 27.32
N GLU A 72 -5.90 -20.20 27.49
CA GLU A 72 -7.20 -20.38 26.84
C GLU A 72 -7.12 -20.15 25.33
N GLY A 73 -7.66 -21.10 24.57
CA GLY A 73 -7.77 -21.03 23.12
C GLY A 73 -8.88 -20.08 22.68
N VAL A 74 -8.63 -19.33 21.61
CA VAL A 74 -9.59 -18.45 20.94
C VAL A 74 -9.75 -18.93 19.50
N ALA A 75 -10.99 -19.27 19.14
CA ALA A 75 -11.36 -19.58 17.76
C ALA A 75 -11.30 -18.31 16.90
N LYS A 76 -10.73 -18.45 15.70
CA LYS A 76 -10.62 -17.40 14.68
C LYS A 76 -11.20 -17.92 13.38
N GLU A 77 -12.11 -17.16 12.79
CA GLU A 77 -12.68 -17.46 11.49
C GLU A 77 -11.57 -17.58 10.43
N VAL A 78 -11.57 -18.67 9.68
CA VAL A 78 -10.73 -18.81 8.49
C VAL A 78 -11.53 -18.30 7.31
N LYS A 79 -11.04 -17.26 6.64
CA LYS A 79 -11.70 -16.70 5.45
C LYS A 79 -11.36 -17.50 4.21
N ILE A 80 -12.25 -17.45 3.21
CA ILE A 80 -11.96 -17.98 1.86
C ILE A 80 -10.68 -17.38 1.29
N GLN A 81 -10.04 -18.06 0.33
CA GLN A 81 -8.80 -17.58 -0.28
C GLN A 81 -8.98 -16.20 -0.91
N GLN A 82 -7.89 -15.43 -0.93
CA GLN A 82 -7.87 -14.12 -1.59
C GLN A 82 -7.99 -14.28 -3.10
N THR A 83 -8.68 -13.33 -3.72
CA THR A 83 -8.78 -13.21 -5.18
C THR A 83 -7.98 -11.99 -5.65
N PHE A 84 -7.68 -11.97 -6.94
CA PHE A 84 -6.85 -10.97 -7.59
C PHE A 84 -7.47 -10.52 -8.91
N ASN A 85 -8.80 -10.47 -9.00
CA ASN A 85 -9.50 -10.18 -10.26
C ASN A 85 -9.16 -8.78 -10.77
N TYR A 86 -8.91 -7.82 -9.87
CA TYR A 86 -8.39 -6.50 -10.22
C TYR A 86 -7.10 -6.55 -11.06
N VAL A 87 -6.29 -7.62 -10.96
CA VAL A 87 -5.06 -7.78 -11.74
C VAL A 87 -5.39 -8.05 -13.20
N ASP A 88 -6.39 -8.89 -13.46
CA ASP A 88 -6.81 -9.23 -14.83
C ASP A 88 -7.35 -7.97 -15.53
N GLU A 89 -8.19 -7.18 -14.85
CA GLU A 89 -8.69 -5.90 -15.36
C GLU A 89 -7.55 -4.92 -15.70
N LEU A 90 -6.51 -4.85 -14.85
CA LEU A 90 -5.33 -4.02 -15.09
C LEU A 90 -4.50 -4.51 -16.29
N PHE A 91 -4.41 -5.83 -16.51
CA PHE A 91 -3.73 -6.39 -17.67
C PHE A 91 -4.49 -6.09 -18.96
N GLU A 92 -5.82 -6.19 -18.95
CA GLU A 92 -6.66 -5.81 -20.09
C GLU A 92 -6.48 -4.33 -20.46
N ASP A 93 -6.54 -3.42 -19.48
CA ASP A 93 -6.29 -1.98 -19.71
C ASP A 93 -4.87 -1.71 -20.22
N LEU A 94 -3.87 -2.45 -19.71
CA LEU A 94 -2.49 -2.36 -20.19
C LEU A 94 -2.37 -2.77 -21.67
N ILE A 95 -2.99 -3.88 -22.06
CA ILE A 95 -2.99 -4.37 -23.45
C ILE A 95 -3.66 -3.34 -24.35
N PHE A 96 -4.86 -2.88 -23.98
CA PHE A 96 -5.61 -1.88 -24.73
C PHE A 96 -4.79 -0.60 -24.98
N ARG A 97 -4.15 -0.06 -23.93
CA ARG A 97 -3.30 1.15 -24.06
C ARG A 97 -2.08 0.91 -24.93
N ARG A 98 -1.51 -0.29 -24.88
CA ARG A 98 -0.33 -0.65 -25.68
C ARG A 98 -0.66 -0.82 -27.16
N GLU A 99 -1.86 -1.30 -27.47
CA GLU A 99 -2.37 -1.34 -28.84
C GLU A 99 -2.65 0.07 -29.38
N ALA A 100 -3.18 0.96 -28.55
CA ALA A 100 -3.42 2.37 -28.90
C ALA A 100 -2.12 3.19 -29.05
N HIS A 101 -1.07 2.85 -28.30
CA HIS A 101 0.24 3.51 -28.35
C HIS A 101 1.32 2.46 -28.65
N ASN A 102 1.43 2.12 -29.93
CA ASN A 102 2.26 1.02 -30.40
C ASN A 102 3.77 1.34 -30.37
N THR A 103 4.16 2.61 -30.20
CA THR A 103 5.55 3.02 -30.01
C THR A 103 5.82 3.58 -28.62
N PHE A 104 7.05 3.42 -28.14
CA PHE A 104 7.50 4.00 -26.87
C PHE A 104 7.37 5.53 -26.84
N VAL A 105 7.62 6.20 -27.98
CA VAL A 105 7.56 7.65 -28.09
C VAL A 105 6.14 8.16 -27.87
N GLU A 106 5.16 7.55 -28.53
CA GLU A 106 3.74 7.88 -28.36
C GLU A 106 3.24 7.58 -26.95
N ALA A 107 3.56 6.41 -26.41
CA ALA A 107 3.18 6.03 -25.05
C ALA A 107 3.75 7.00 -24.00
N ARG A 108 5.01 7.43 -24.19
CA ARG A 108 5.65 8.43 -23.31
C ARG A 108 5.01 9.80 -23.45
N ALA A 109 4.68 10.24 -24.66
CA ALA A 109 3.99 11.51 -24.89
C ALA A 109 2.61 11.51 -24.22
N ALA A 110 1.84 10.42 -24.38
CA ALA A 110 0.53 10.25 -23.75
C ALA A 110 0.61 10.31 -22.21
N ARG A 111 1.61 9.65 -21.61
CA ARG A 111 1.85 9.70 -20.16
C ARG A 111 2.18 11.10 -19.66
N THR A 112 3.00 11.85 -20.40
CA THR A 112 3.51 13.17 -19.97
C THR A 112 2.39 14.20 -19.83
N MET A 113 1.28 14.03 -20.58
CA MET A 113 0.09 14.87 -20.44
C MET A 113 -0.58 14.75 -19.06
N GLY A 114 -0.48 13.59 -18.39
CA GLY A 114 -1.03 13.34 -17.05
C GLY A 114 -0.11 13.69 -15.89
N GLU A 115 1.22 13.81 -16.10
CA GLU A 115 2.18 14.03 -15.01
C GLU A 115 2.20 15.46 -14.41
N LYS A 116 1.41 16.39 -14.95
CA LYS A 116 1.39 17.81 -14.55
C LYS A 116 0.87 18.07 -13.12
N GLN A 117 0.33 17.06 -12.42
CA GLN A 117 -0.26 17.22 -11.08
C GLN A 117 0.67 16.83 -9.92
N ARG A 118 1.92 16.39 -10.17
CA ARG A 118 2.80 15.94 -9.08
C ARG A 118 3.28 17.12 -8.21
N PRO A 119 3.14 17.05 -6.89
CA PRO A 119 3.70 18.05 -5.99
C PRO A 119 5.23 18.06 -6.08
N ILE A 120 5.83 19.24 -5.94
CA ILE A 120 7.28 19.38 -5.83
C ILE A 120 7.78 18.66 -4.56
N PRO A 121 8.97 18.04 -4.58
CA PRO A 121 9.57 17.47 -3.39
C PRO A 121 9.64 18.50 -2.25
N LEU A 122 9.31 18.08 -1.03
CA LEU A 122 9.31 18.96 0.15
C LEU A 122 10.65 19.69 0.33
N ALA A 123 11.77 19.00 0.07
CA ALA A 123 13.13 19.57 0.12
C ALA A 123 13.45 20.63 -0.96
N GLN A 124 12.51 20.90 -1.86
CA GLN A 124 12.56 21.95 -2.87
C GLN A 124 11.48 23.02 -2.67
N MET A 125 10.60 22.86 -1.68
CA MET A 125 9.58 23.87 -1.35
C MET A 125 10.21 25.11 -0.70
N GLU A 126 11.30 24.92 0.04
CA GLU A 126 12.01 26.00 0.72
C GLU A 126 13.28 26.40 -0.05
N PRO A 127 13.66 27.69 -0.02
CA PRO A 127 14.92 28.14 -0.59
C PRO A 127 16.10 27.49 0.14
N ARG A 128 17.08 27.02 -0.63
CA ARG A 128 18.31 26.44 -0.07
C ARG A 128 19.27 27.55 0.31
N ALA A 129 19.68 27.59 1.57
CA ALA A 129 20.76 28.45 2.01
C ALA A 129 22.05 28.13 1.24
N ARG A 130 22.94 29.12 1.12
CA ARG A 130 24.22 28.92 0.43
C ARG A 130 25.08 27.95 1.22
N LYS A 131 25.94 27.22 0.51
CA LYS A 131 26.80 26.19 1.11
C LYS A 131 27.70 26.79 2.19
N GLU A 132 28.24 27.99 1.96
CA GLU A 132 29.15 28.67 2.88
C GLU A 132 28.44 28.97 4.22
N ASP A 133 27.21 29.47 4.16
CA ASP A 133 26.40 29.81 5.33
C ASP A 133 26.07 28.55 6.16
N ILE A 134 25.76 27.42 5.47
CA ILE A 134 25.48 26.12 6.12
C ILE A 134 26.74 25.58 6.82
N VAL A 135 27.90 25.66 6.18
CA VAL A 135 29.17 25.19 6.75
C VAL A 135 29.57 26.03 7.97
N ALA A 136 29.41 27.36 7.89
CA ALA A 136 29.68 28.25 9.02
C ALA A 136 28.75 27.99 10.22
N ALA A 137 27.49 27.62 9.97
CA ALA A 137 26.52 27.29 11.01
C ALA A 137 26.66 25.85 11.56
N HIS A 138 27.49 25.00 10.93
CA HIS A 138 27.62 23.60 11.32
C HIS A 138 28.28 23.47 12.70
N ARG A 139 27.56 22.90 13.67
CA ARG A 139 28.11 22.52 14.99
C ARG A 139 28.17 21.00 15.13
N SER A 140 29.33 20.47 15.52
CA SER A 140 29.52 19.04 15.82
C SER A 140 29.66 18.85 17.31
N ARG A 141 29.03 17.80 17.85
CA ARG A 141 29.18 17.39 19.26
C ARG A 141 30.59 16.91 19.62
N PHE A 142 31.43 16.62 18.62
CA PHE A 142 32.77 16.06 18.82
C PHE A 142 33.89 17.09 18.66
N ASN A 143 33.55 18.35 18.35
CA ASN A 143 34.49 19.45 18.18
C ASN A 143 34.14 20.61 19.12
N GLU A 144 33.90 20.29 20.40
CA GLU A 144 34.03 21.26 21.50
C GLU A 144 35.45 21.22 22.07
#